data_AF-A0A920K7P9-F1
#
_entry.id   AF-A0A920K7P9-F1
#
_cell.length_a   1.000
_cell.length_b   1.000
_cell.length_c   1.000
_cell.angle_alpha   90.00
_cell.angle_beta   90.00
_cell.angle_gamma   90.00
#
_symmetry.space_group_name_H-M   'P 1'
#
loop_
_entity.id
_entity.type
_entity.pdbx_description
1 polymer ?
#
loop_
_entity_poly.entity_id
_entity_poly.type
_entity_poly.pdbx_seq_one_letter_code
_entity_poly.pdbx_strand_id
1 'polypeptide(L)' 'MQIICGSRGKVGLNPEDAAKGASVVIILVVNEAQVDEVLFGSEGAIGGFGLATVVIQSSTVSPAFAGLCGTRCKRPGLI' A
#
# COMPACT_ATOMS: atom_id res chain seq x y z
N MET A 1 -7.68 -10.48 6.29
CA MET A 1 -7.19 -9.08 6.30
C MET A 1 -8.20 -8.27 7.10
N GLN A 2 -7.79 -7.60 8.18
CA GLN A 2 -8.71 -6.77 8.99
C GLN A 2 -8.25 -5.31 8.90
N ILE A 3 -9.14 -4.43 8.45
CA ILE A 3 -8.93 -3.00 8.39
C ILE A 3 -9.56 -2.41 9.65
N ILE A 4 -8.75 -1.96 10.60
CA ILE A 4 -9.24 -1.34 11.84
C ILE A 4 -9.66 0.08 11.51
N CYS A 5 -10.94 0.39 11.67
CA CYS A 5 -11.48 1.75 11.56
C CYS A 5 -12.07 2.18 12.91
N GLY A 6 -11.59 3.30 13.45
CA GLY A 6 -12.31 4.03 14.50
C GLY A 6 -13.69 4.51 14.01
N SER A 7 -14.46 5.16 14.86
CA SER A 7 -15.88 5.53 14.65
C SER A 7 -16.22 6.38 13.40
N ARG A 8 -15.24 6.79 12.58
CA ARG A 8 -15.44 7.53 11.31
C ARG A 8 -14.63 6.99 10.13
N GLY A 9 -13.88 5.90 10.33
CA GLY A 9 -13.08 5.33 9.26
C GLY A 9 -13.96 4.54 8.27
N LYS A 10 -13.51 4.47 7.01
CA LYS A 10 -14.14 3.65 5.96
C LYS A 10 -13.29 2.40 5.73
N VAL A 11 -13.95 1.25 5.68
CA VAL A 11 -13.31 -0.03 5.35
C VAL A 11 -13.44 -0.26 3.86
N GLY A 12 -12.31 -0.51 3.18
CA GLY A 12 -12.30 -0.94 1.78
C GLY A 12 -12.54 -2.44 1.66
N LEU A 13 -13.06 -2.88 0.50
CA LEU A 13 -13.30 -4.29 0.21
C LEU A 13 -12.00 -5.07 -0.07
N ASN A 14 -10.98 -4.37 -0.59
CA ASN A 14 -9.67 -4.89 -0.95
C ASN A 14 -8.62 -3.74 -0.80
N PRO A 15 -7.30 -4.01 -0.98
CA PRO A 15 -6.28 -2.97 -0.86
C PRO A 15 -6.44 -1.80 -1.83
N GLU A 16 -6.82 -2.08 -3.09
CA GLU A 16 -7.08 -1.06 -4.10
C GLU A 16 -8.17 -0.07 -3.64
N ASP A 17 -9.31 -0.60 -3.20
CA ASP A 17 -10.46 0.18 -2.72
C ASP A 17 -10.12 0.98 -1.47
N ALA A 18 -9.35 0.40 -0.55
CA ALA A 18 -8.88 1.10 0.64
C ALA A 18 -7.92 2.26 0.32
N ALA A 19 -7.20 2.20 -0.80
CA ALA A 19 -6.27 3.25 -1.24
C ALA A 19 -6.94 4.35 -2.08
N LYS A 20 -8.14 4.12 -2.63
CA LYS A 20 -8.81 5.08 -3.52
C LYS A 20 -9.05 6.43 -2.84
N GLY A 21 -8.49 7.47 -3.44
CA GLY A 21 -8.60 8.85 -2.96
C GLY A 21 -7.72 9.18 -1.76
N ALA A 22 -6.90 8.24 -1.27
CA ALA A 22 -5.94 8.50 -0.22
C ALA A 22 -4.72 9.24 -0.78
N SER A 23 -4.30 10.31 -0.12
CA SER A 23 -3.03 11.00 -0.42
C SER A 23 -1.82 10.28 0.18
N VAL A 24 -2.05 9.50 1.25
CA VAL A 24 -1.02 8.72 1.95
C VAL A 24 -1.58 7.34 2.25
N VAL A 25 -0.81 6.30 1.92
CA VAL A 25 -1.16 4.90 2.18
C VAL A 25 -0.06 4.27 3.04
N ILE A 26 -0.45 3.67 4.16
CA ILE A 26 0.47 2.96 5.05
C ILE A 26 0.25 1.46 4.86
N ILE A 27 1.33 0.75 4.53
CA ILE A 27 1.34 -0.70 4.43
C ILE A 27 1.99 -1.27 5.69
N LEU A 28 1.20 -1.97 6.49
CA LEU A 28 1.64 -2.62 7.71
C LEU A 28 1.04 -4.04 7.77
N VAL A 29 1.89 -5.01 7.46
CA VAL A 29 1.57 -6.45 7.41
C VAL A 29 2.74 -7.24 7.99
N VAL A 30 2.64 -8.57 8.04
CA VAL A 30 3.57 -9.41 8.81
C VAL A 30 4.89 -9.65 8.08
N ASN A 31 4.89 -9.79 6.76
CA ASN A 31 6.08 -10.20 6.01
C ASN A 31 6.10 -9.69 4.56
N GLU A 32 7.22 -9.93 3.87
CA GLU A 32 7.46 -9.50 2.48
C GLU A 32 6.42 -10.00 1.49
N ALA A 33 6.04 -11.28 1.53
CA ALA A 33 5.04 -11.85 0.62
C ALA A 33 3.67 -11.14 0.75
N GLN A 34 3.28 -10.79 1.97
CA GLN A 34 2.07 -10.01 2.21
C GLN A 34 2.20 -8.55 1.77
N VAL A 35 3.39 -7.95 1.90
CA VAL A 35 3.63 -6.60 1.37
C VAL A 35 3.48 -6.63 -0.16
N ASP A 36 4.05 -7.64 -0.82
CA ASP A 36 3.97 -7.79 -2.27
C ASP A 36 2.51 -7.91 -2.73
N GLU A 37 1.75 -8.81 -2.12
CA GLU A 37 0.35 -9.05 -2.44
C GLU A 37 -0.52 -7.80 -2.19
N VAL A 38 -0.36 -7.15 -1.04
CA VAL A 38 -1.17 -5.98 -0.68
C VAL A 38 -0.83 -4.76 -1.53
N LEU A 39 0.43 -4.57 -1.94
CA LEU A 39 0.82 -3.43 -2.78
C LEU A 39 0.57 -3.67 -4.26
N PHE A 40 0.93 -4.86 -4.77
CA PHE A 40 1.12 -5.12 -6.18
C PHE A 40 0.34 -6.34 -6.71
N GLY A 41 -0.41 -7.04 -5.86
CA GLY A 41 -1.32 -8.10 -6.27
C GLY A 41 -2.41 -7.60 -7.22
N SER A 42 -3.29 -8.51 -7.68
CA SER A 42 -4.32 -8.18 -8.68
C SER A 42 -5.28 -7.07 -8.25
N GLU A 43 -5.57 -6.99 -6.94
CA GLU A 43 -6.37 -5.93 -6.31
C GLU A 43 -5.50 -5.11 -5.34
N GLY A 44 -4.20 -4.98 -5.65
CA GLY A 44 -3.22 -4.31 -4.83
C GLY A 44 -3.47 -2.80 -4.71
N ALA A 45 -3.00 -2.22 -3.62
CA ALA A 45 -3.20 -0.82 -3.28
C ALA A 45 -2.74 0.13 -4.40
N ILE A 46 -1.72 -0.25 -5.18
CA ILE A 46 -1.20 0.56 -6.29
C ILE A 46 -2.25 0.88 -7.35
N GLY A 47 -3.27 0.03 -7.53
CA GLY A 47 -4.38 0.31 -8.45
C GLY A 47 -5.26 1.47 -8.00
N GLY A 48 -5.26 1.80 -6.71
CA GLY A 48 -6.04 2.90 -6.12
C GLY A 48 -5.26 4.22 -6.00
N PHE A 49 -3.96 4.24 -6.28
CA PHE A 49 -3.12 5.42 -6.10
C PHE A 49 -3.48 6.53 -7.09
N GLY A 50 -3.66 7.74 -6.58
CA GLY A 50 -3.64 8.96 -7.36
C GLY A 50 -2.21 9.39 -7.73
N LEU A 51 -2.09 10.41 -8.59
CA LEU A 51 -0.83 10.87 -9.18
C LEU A 51 0.27 11.17 -8.15
N ALA A 52 -0.09 11.67 -6.97
CA ALA A 52 0.85 12.10 -5.92
C ALA A 52 0.68 11.34 -4.60
N THR A 53 0.27 10.07 -4.67
CA THR A 53 0.09 9.25 -3.47
C THR A 53 1.44 8.96 -2.83
N VAL A 54 1.56 9.15 -1.51
CA VAL A 54 2.74 8.77 -0.74
C VAL A 54 2.53 7.37 -0.16
N VAL A 55 3.51 6.49 -0.33
CA VAL A 55 3.45 5.13 0.24
C VAL A 55 4.45 4.99 1.37
N ILE A 56 3.97 4.60 2.54
CA ILE A 56 4.80 4.29 3.71
C ILE A 56 4.72 2.79 3.96
N GLN A 57 5.77 2.07 3.59
CA GLN A 57 5.92 0.65 3.90
C GLN A 57 6.54 0.52 5.31
N SER A 58 5.74 0.09 6.28
CA SER A 58 6.12 0.05 7.72
C SER A 58 6.27 -1.36 8.29
N SER A 59 6.00 -2.40 7.51
CA SER A 59 6.32 -3.80 7.85
C SER A 59 7.83 -4.03 7.98
N THR A 60 8.23 -4.94 8.85
CA THR A 60 9.62 -5.38 8.96
C THR A 60 9.98 -6.30 7.79
N VAL A 61 10.84 -5.83 6.90
CA VAL A 61 11.31 -6.53 5.69
C VAL A 61 12.81 -6.37 5.53
N SER A 62 13.41 -7.13 4.62
CA SER A 62 14.82 -6.92 4.26
C SER A 62 15.00 -5.56 3.55
N PRO A 63 16.17 -4.91 3.72
CA PRO A 63 16.47 -3.66 3.01
C PRO A 63 16.41 -3.79 1.48
N ALA A 64 16.82 -4.95 0.95
CA ALA A 64 16.76 -5.22 -0.48
C ALA A 64 15.32 -5.23 -1.00
N PHE A 65 14.42 -5.89 -0.27
CA PHE A 65 12.99 -5.90 -0.60
C PHE A 65 12.37 -4.50 -0.49
N ALA A 66 12.68 -3.73 0.55
CA ALA A 66 12.21 -2.35 0.67
C ALA A 66 12.65 -1.48 -0.53
N GLY A 67 13.90 -1.62 -0.99
CA GLY A 67 14.39 -0.95 -2.20
C GLY A 67 13.68 -1.41 -3.49
N LEU A 68 13.34 -2.70 -3.59
CA LEU A 68 12.57 -3.23 -4.71
C LEU A 68 11.14 -2.67 -4.72
N CYS A 69 10.47 -2.58 -3.56
CA CYS A 69 9.16 -1.93 -3.44
C CYS A 69 9.22 -0.48 -3.93
N GLY A 70 10.21 0.29 -3.48
CA GLY A 70 10.40 1.67 -3.94
C GLY A 70 10.59 1.77 -5.45
N THR A 71 11.34 0.84 -6.05
CA THR A 71 11.54 0.80 -7.51
C THR A 71 10.25 0.46 -8.26
N ARG A 72 9.46 -0.51 -7.78
CA ARG A 72 8.17 -0.90 -8.39
C ARG A 72 7.08 0.16 -8.23
N CYS A 73 7.20 0.99 -7.21
CA CYS A 73 6.32 2.13 -6.97
C CYS A 73 6.64 3.34 -7.88
N LYS A 74 7.78 3.38 -8.60
CA LYS A 74 8.12 4.50 -9.49
C LYS A 74 7.17 4.59 -10.69
N ARG A 75 6.12 5.41 -10.55
CA ARG A 75 5.39 6.06 -11.64
C ARG A 75 5.66 7.57 -11.60
N PRO A 76 5.54 8.28 -12.73
CA PRO A 76 5.59 9.74 -12.72
C PRO A 76 4.58 10.29 -11.70
N GLY A 77 5.06 10.99 -10.67
CA GLY A 77 4.27 11.64 -9.63
C GLY A 77 4.25 10.95 -8.26
N LEU A 78 4.62 9.67 -8.15
CA LEU A 78 4.69 8.98 -6.87
C LEU A 78 6.01 9.34 -6.16
N ILE A 79 5.95 9.72 -4.87
CA ILE A 79 7.11 10.11 -4.04
C ILE A 79 7.37 9.10 -2.92
#